data_AF-A0A543K4F4-F1
#
_entry.id   AF-A0A543K4F4-F1
#
_cell.length_a   1.000
_cell.length_b   1.000
_cell.length_c   1.000
_cell.angle_alpha   90.00
_cell.angle_beta   90.00
_cell.angle_gamma   90.00
#
_symmetry.space_group_name_H-M   'P 1'
#
loop_
_entity.id
_entity.type
_entity.pdbx_description
1 polymer ?
#
loop_
_entity_poly.entity_id
_entity_poly.type
_entity_poly.pdbx_seq_one_letter_code
_entity_poly.pdbx_strand_id
1 'polypeptide(L)'
;MSTPKEGSRDIGDGIIISLSPDVCLTPVGSSTVPVPYSVFAYQSDDANTAATVRMTGKRAHNMGSVVTATKGDGPGTSGGVVSGTVGAACHPKGHSSSVNIQGKPAIMNGDEWYMNNKNTVGKLTYVLNTETFEATPAVALFLKQSSEQGSLPEDGDAHG
;
A
#
# COMPACT_ATOMS: atom_id res chain seq x y z
N MET A 1 -3.86 22.02 0.09
CA MET A 1 -4.55 20.78 -0.33
C MET A 1 -3.68 19.60 0.05
N SER A 2 -4.25 18.55 0.64
CA SER A 2 -3.48 17.33 0.94
C SER A 2 -3.14 16.62 -0.37
N THR A 3 -1.90 16.16 -0.52
CA THR A 3 -1.49 15.32 -1.67
C THR A 3 -2.41 14.09 -1.75
N PRO A 4 -3.00 13.78 -2.93
CA PRO A 4 -3.72 12.54 -3.14
C PRO A 4 -2.87 11.34 -2.74
N LYS A 5 -3.49 10.35 -2.08
CA LYS A 5 -2.82 9.13 -1.68
C LYS A 5 -3.48 7.94 -2.37
N GLU A 6 -2.70 7.20 -3.15
CA GLU A 6 -3.11 5.93 -3.71
C GLU A 6 -3.46 4.93 -2.59
N GLY A 7 -4.56 4.19 -2.76
CA GLY A 7 -4.93 3.12 -1.83
C GLY A 7 -3.98 1.92 -1.93
N SER A 8 -3.49 1.46 -0.79
CA SER A 8 -2.63 0.28 -0.66
C SER A 8 -3.38 -1.00 -1.03
N ARG A 9 -2.77 -1.87 -1.85
CA ARG A 9 -3.38 -3.10 -2.39
C ARG A 9 -2.31 -4.11 -2.80
N ASP A 10 -2.74 -5.34 -3.13
CA ASP A 10 -1.93 -6.44 -3.69
C ASP A 10 -1.36 -6.08 -5.08
N ILE A 11 -0.38 -5.19 -5.12
CA ILE A 11 0.26 -4.69 -6.35
C ILE A 11 1.78 -4.72 -6.20
N GLY A 12 2.48 -5.14 -7.25
CA GLY A 12 3.94 -5.30 -7.22
C GLY A 12 4.71 -3.98 -7.26
N ASP A 13 4.10 -2.93 -7.84
CA ASP A 13 4.76 -1.63 -8.03
C ASP A 13 4.84 -0.79 -6.74
N GLY A 14 4.06 -1.17 -5.72
CA GLY A 14 4.12 -0.51 -4.42
C GLY A 14 5.19 -1.12 -3.53
N ILE A 15 6.09 -0.29 -3.03
CA ILE A 15 7.25 -0.72 -2.26
C ILE A 15 7.28 0.03 -0.92
N ILE A 16 7.41 -0.72 0.17
CA ILE A 16 7.72 -0.17 1.50
C ILE A 16 9.23 -0.04 1.58
N ILE A 17 9.75 1.16 1.83
CA ILE A 17 11.19 1.45 1.88
C ILE A 17 11.56 1.95 3.29
N SER A 18 12.62 1.42 3.87
CA SER A 18 13.12 1.81 5.20
C SER A 18 13.44 3.31 5.26
N LEU A 19 12.91 4.01 6.28
CA LEU A 19 13.21 5.40 6.59
C LEU A 19 14.45 5.53 7.49
N SER A 20 14.64 4.54 8.36
CA SER A 20 15.82 4.37 9.20
C SER A 20 16.53 3.05 8.86
N PRO A 21 17.85 2.95 9.07
CA PRO A 21 18.55 1.68 8.84
C PRO A 21 17.98 0.54 9.68
N ASP A 22 17.86 -0.63 9.07
CA ASP A 22 17.59 -1.90 9.73
C ASP A 22 18.88 -2.43 10.34
N VAL A 23 19.13 -2.12 11.62
CA VAL A 23 20.38 -2.54 12.28
C VAL A 23 20.28 -4.00 12.67
N CYS A 24 21.09 -4.84 12.04
CA CYS A 24 21.12 -6.29 12.28
C CYS A 24 22.48 -6.76 12.80
N LEU A 25 22.44 -7.76 13.66
CA LEU A 25 23.61 -8.48 14.15
C LEU A 25 24.18 -9.35 13.02
N THR A 26 25.41 -9.03 12.63
CA THR A 26 26.05 -9.57 11.44
C THR A 26 27.36 -10.26 11.82
N PRO A 27 27.52 -11.56 11.49
CA PRO A 27 28.79 -12.24 11.66
C PRO A 27 29.89 -11.63 10.76
N VAL A 28 31.00 -11.25 11.37
CA VAL A 28 32.21 -10.74 10.72
C VAL A 28 33.40 -11.47 11.33
N GLY A 29 33.91 -12.49 10.64
CA GLY A 29 34.93 -13.39 11.19
C GLY A 29 34.40 -14.13 12.42
N SER A 30 35.12 -14.02 13.54
CA SER A 30 34.71 -14.61 14.83
C SER A 30 33.79 -13.73 15.67
N SER A 31 33.44 -12.54 15.21
CA SER A 31 32.64 -11.56 15.95
C SER A 31 31.25 -11.40 15.34
N THR A 32 30.29 -10.97 16.16
CA THR A 32 28.97 -10.53 15.69
C THR A 32 28.81 -9.06 16.07
N VAL A 33 28.61 -8.19 15.07
CA VAL A 33 28.54 -6.74 15.27
C VAL A 33 27.25 -6.16 14.68
N PRO A 34 26.71 -5.07 15.24
CA PRO A 34 25.58 -4.35 14.63
C PRO A 34 25.98 -3.69 13.31
N VAL A 35 25.26 -3.98 12.24
CA VAL A 35 25.46 -3.40 10.89
C VAL A 35 24.15 -2.81 10.38
N PRO A 36 24.14 -1.55 9.90
CA PRO A 36 22.94 -0.94 9.32
C PRO A 36 22.68 -1.46 7.89
N TYR A 37 21.46 -1.93 7.63
CA TYR A 37 20.98 -2.32 6.29
C TYR A 37 19.87 -1.39 5.80
N SER A 38 19.80 -1.17 4.48
CA SER A 38 18.59 -0.64 3.84
C SER A 38 17.69 -1.80 3.47
N VAL A 39 16.44 -1.76 3.92
CA VAL A 39 15.46 -2.82 3.63
C VAL A 39 14.27 -2.29 2.86
N PHE A 40 13.68 -3.16 2.05
CA PHE A 40 12.46 -2.90 1.30
C PHE A 40 11.53 -4.11 1.31
N ALA A 41 10.25 -3.90 1.02
CA ALA A 41 9.25 -4.97 0.91
C ALA A 41 8.22 -4.63 -0.17
N TYR A 42 7.78 -5.63 -0.93
CA TYR A 42 6.76 -5.44 -1.98
C TYR A 42 5.37 -5.60 -1.41
N GLN A 43 4.44 -4.73 -1.79
CA GLN A 43 3.04 -4.86 -1.36
C GLN A 43 2.37 -6.14 -1.84
N SER A 44 2.82 -6.75 -2.94
CA SER A 44 2.29 -8.02 -3.45
C SER A 44 2.70 -9.25 -2.63
N ASP A 45 3.72 -9.13 -1.79
CA ASP A 45 4.13 -10.20 -0.87
C ASP A 45 3.19 -10.13 0.36
N ASP A 46 1.87 -10.25 0.15
CA ASP A 46 0.85 -9.93 1.16
C ASP A 46 0.21 -11.13 1.89
N ALA A 47 -0.34 -10.82 3.05
CA ALA A 47 -1.25 -11.68 3.80
C ALA A 47 -2.31 -10.83 4.53
N ASN A 48 -3.43 -11.44 4.90
CA ASN A 48 -4.52 -10.79 5.64
C ASN A 48 -5.08 -9.51 4.97
N THR A 49 -5.04 -9.48 3.64
CA THR A 49 -5.71 -8.45 2.83
C THR A 49 -7.23 -8.55 2.96
N ALA A 50 -7.96 -7.51 2.55
CA ALA A 50 -9.41 -7.55 2.55
C ALA A 50 -9.97 -8.70 1.68
N ALA A 51 -10.93 -9.45 2.22
CA ALA A 51 -11.52 -10.60 1.52
C ALA A 51 -12.56 -10.20 0.46
N THR A 52 -13.28 -9.08 0.67
CA THR A 52 -14.42 -8.68 -0.17
C THR A 52 -14.24 -7.32 -0.83
N VAL A 53 -13.17 -6.58 -0.53
CA VAL A 53 -12.94 -5.23 -1.07
C VAL A 53 -11.74 -5.27 -2.01
N ARG A 54 -11.95 -4.76 -3.22
CA ARG A 54 -10.92 -4.64 -4.25
C ARG A 54 -10.73 -3.20 -4.68
N MET A 55 -9.51 -2.85 -5.06
CA MET A 55 -9.13 -1.60 -5.71
C MET A 55 -8.50 -1.96 -7.05
N THR A 56 -9.11 -1.55 -8.15
CA THR A 56 -8.60 -1.83 -9.51
C THR A 56 -8.35 -3.33 -9.74
N GLY A 57 -9.25 -4.18 -9.23
CA GLY A 57 -9.18 -5.66 -9.34
C GLY A 57 -8.27 -6.34 -8.30
N LYS A 58 -7.50 -5.61 -7.51
CA LYS A 58 -6.57 -6.14 -6.49
C LYS A 58 -7.15 -6.07 -5.09
N ARG A 59 -6.79 -7.01 -4.21
CA ARG A 59 -7.24 -7.04 -2.81
C ARG A 59 -6.70 -5.82 -2.08
N ALA A 60 -7.56 -5.10 -1.37
CA ALA A 60 -7.16 -3.88 -0.68
C ALA A 60 -6.49 -4.18 0.67
N HIS A 61 -5.55 -3.32 1.08
CA HIS A 61 -4.93 -3.39 2.40
C HIS A 61 -5.67 -2.53 3.43
N ASN A 62 -5.73 -3.02 4.65
CA ASN A 62 -6.17 -2.28 5.83
C ASN A 62 -5.21 -2.52 6.99
N MET A 63 -5.47 -1.93 8.17
CA MET A 63 -4.63 -2.11 9.37
C MET A 63 -4.47 -3.56 9.86
N GLY A 64 -5.25 -4.51 9.33
CA GLY A 64 -5.06 -5.94 9.60
C GLY A 64 -4.16 -6.67 8.60
N SER A 65 -3.80 -6.03 7.49
CA SER A 65 -2.96 -6.61 6.44
C SER A 65 -1.49 -6.66 6.85
N VAL A 66 -0.75 -7.56 6.21
CA VAL A 66 0.67 -7.82 6.47
C VAL A 66 1.37 -7.92 5.12
N VAL A 67 2.58 -7.37 5.03
CA VAL A 67 3.52 -7.73 3.96
C VAL A 67 4.51 -8.72 4.57
N THR A 68 4.67 -9.89 3.99
CA THR A 68 5.18 -11.08 4.68
C THR A 68 6.69 -11.10 4.85
N ALA A 69 7.44 -10.31 4.07
CA ALA A 69 8.90 -10.33 4.12
C ALA A 69 9.53 -8.99 3.74
N THR A 70 10.61 -8.63 4.45
CA THR A 70 11.60 -7.64 4.00
C THR A 70 12.70 -8.28 3.16
N LYS A 71 13.42 -7.46 2.41
CA LYS A 71 14.60 -7.81 1.62
C LYS A 71 15.69 -6.78 1.90
N GLY A 72 16.96 -7.19 1.85
CA GLY A 72 18.13 -6.30 1.97
C GLY A 72 19.01 -6.54 3.21
N ASP A 73 18.49 -7.24 4.22
CA ASP A 73 19.13 -7.54 5.51
C ASP A 73 19.68 -8.98 5.61
N GLY A 74 19.68 -9.73 4.51
CA GLY A 74 20.11 -11.14 4.46
C GLY A 74 21.48 -11.46 5.10
N PRO A 75 22.52 -10.59 5.03
CA PRO A 75 23.79 -10.85 5.69
C PRO A 75 23.72 -10.76 7.23
N GLY A 76 22.72 -10.09 7.80
CA GLY A 76 22.50 -9.95 9.23
C GLY A 76 21.94 -11.22 9.87
N THR A 77 22.57 -12.38 9.65
CA THR A 77 22.01 -13.70 9.96
C THR A 77 21.75 -13.96 11.45
N SER A 78 22.27 -13.13 12.35
CA SER A 78 21.94 -13.17 13.78
C SER A 78 20.72 -12.31 14.15
N GLY A 79 20.06 -11.71 13.17
CA GLY A 79 18.79 -10.99 13.31
C GLY A 79 18.94 -9.51 13.62
N GLY A 80 17.84 -8.78 13.46
CA GLY A 80 17.70 -7.40 13.89
C GLY A 80 18.03 -7.22 15.37
N VAL A 81 18.72 -6.14 15.73
CA VAL A 81 19.10 -5.85 17.13
C VAL A 81 17.88 -5.78 18.06
N VAL A 82 16.75 -5.31 17.54
CA VAL A 82 15.49 -5.21 18.29
C VAL A 82 14.61 -6.43 18.05
N SER A 83 14.47 -6.88 16.80
CA SER A 83 13.50 -7.93 16.45
C SER A 83 14.02 -9.36 16.58
N GLY A 84 15.33 -9.57 16.50
CA GLY A 84 15.94 -10.89 16.36
C GLY A 84 15.61 -11.60 15.03
N THR A 85 15.07 -10.89 14.04
CA THR A 85 14.62 -11.49 12.77
C THR A 85 15.42 -11.02 11.56
N VAL A 86 15.36 -11.79 10.47
CA VAL A 86 15.90 -11.44 9.16
C VAL A 86 14.80 -11.65 8.12
N GLY A 87 14.59 -10.69 7.23
CA GLY A 87 13.64 -10.81 6.14
C GLY A 87 12.18 -10.98 6.60
N ALA A 88 11.82 -10.51 7.80
CA ALA A 88 10.53 -10.78 8.41
C ALA A 88 9.43 -9.78 8.02
N ALA A 89 8.22 -10.05 8.49
CA ALA A 89 7.02 -9.32 8.12
C ALA A 89 7.06 -7.81 8.43
N CYS A 90 6.36 -7.05 7.60
CA CYS A 90 6.03 -5.65 7.80
C CYS A 90 4.57 -5.50 8.24
N HIS A 91 4.33 -4.60 9.19
CA HIS A 91 3.01 -4.28 9.72
C HIS A 91 2.67 -2.82 9.52
N PRO A 92 1.44 -2.48 9.10
CA PRO A 92 1.00 -1.10 9.00
C PRO A 92 1.18 -0.36 10.34
N LYS A 93 1.70 0.86 10.26
CA LYS A 93 1.88 1.77 11.41
C LYS A 93 1.05 3.04 11.22
N GLY A 94 1.10 3.64 10.03
CA GLY A 94 0.20 4.72 9.61
C GLY A 94 -1.06 4.17 8.93
N HIS A 95 -2.11 4.99 8.88
CA HIS A 95 -3.37 4.64 8.24
C HIS A 95 -4.23 5.88 7.95
N SER A 96 -5.32 5.69 7.20
CA SER A 96 -6.36 6.70 7.02
C SER A 96 -7.08 7.04 8.32
N SER A 97 -7.43 8.30 8.51
CA SER A 97 -8.25 8.77 9.64
C SER A 97 -9.75 8.73 9.36
N SER A 98 -10.15 8.54 8.09
CA SER A 98 -11.55 8.69 7.66
C SER A 98 -12.07 7.55 6.79
N VAL A 99 -11.19 6.72 6.22
CA VAL A 99 -11.59 5.62 5.32
C VAL A 99 -11.33 4.28 6.00
N ASN A 100 -12.38 3.47 6.08
CA ASN A 100 -12.30 2.10 6.57
C ASN A 100 -12.57 1.09 5.45
N ILE A 101 -11.85 -0.04 5.48
CA ILE A 101 -12.01 -1.20 4.61
C ILE A 101 -12.27 -2.41 5.50
N GLN A 102 -13.45 -3.02 5.36
CA GLN A 102 -13.92 -4.11 6.24
C GLN A 102 -13.82 -3.75 7.74
N GLY A 103 -14.23 -2.53 8.10
CA GLY A 103 -14.25 -2.05 9.49
C GLY A 103 -12.88 -1.69 10.08
N LYS A 104 -11.79 -1.79 9.32
CA LYS A 104 -10.43 -1.38 9.74
C LYS A 104 -9.94 -0.21 8.91
N PRO A 105 -9.12 0.71 9.46
CA PRO A 105 -8.57 1.83 8.69
C PRO A 105 -7.83 1.37 7.43
N ALA A 106 -8.08 2.06 6.32
CA ALA A 106 -7.43 1.81 5.03
C ALA A 106 -5.95 2.22 5.10
N ILE A 107 -5.09 1.49 4.38
CA ILE A 107 -3.69 1.88 4.19
C ILE A 107 -3.55 2.61 2.86
N MET A 108 -2.70 3.62 2.82
CA MET A 108 -2.50 4.49 1.66
C MET A 108 -1.02 4.78 1.42
N ASN A 109 -0.69 5.25 0.23
CA ASN A 109 0.62 5.77 -0.08
C ASN A 109 1.10 6.78 0.97
N GLY A 110 2.37 6.68 1.35
CA GLY A 110 2.98 7.52 2.37
C GLY A 110 2.70 7.11 3.81
N ASP A 111 1.84 6.11 4.05
CA ASP A 111 1.67 5.57 5.40
C ASP A 111 2.92 4.80 5.83
N GLU A 112 3.29 4.94 7.11
CA GLU A 112 4.44 4.27 7.69
C GLU A 112 4.14 2.79 7.98
N TRP A 113 5.19 1.98 7.99
CA TRP A 113 5.15 0.56 8.30
C TRP A 113 6.28 0.20 9.25
N TYR A 114 6.01 -0.66 10.22
CA TYR A 114 7.06 -1.41 10.85
C TYR A 114 7.61 -2.43 9.86
N MET A 115 8.93 -2.60 9.84
CA MET A 115 9.63 -3.52 8.93
C MET A 115 10.49 -4.49 9.72
N ASN A 116 10.74 -5.68 9.13
CA ASN A 116 11.53 -6.76 9.73
C ASN A 116 11.10 -7.03 11.19
N ASN A 117 9.80 -7.27 11.38
CA ASN A 117 9.19 -7.51 12.68
C ASN A 117 9.47 -6.40 13.73
N LYS A 118 9.34 -5.13 13.29
CA LYS A 118 9.54 -3.90 14.09
C LYS A 118 10.99 -3.57 14.44
N ASN A 119 11.97 -4.11 13.70
CA ASN A 119 13.37 -3.70 13.87
C ASN A 119 13.65 -2.29 13.33
N THR A 120 12.93 -1.91 12.27
CA THR A 120 12.99 -0.56 11.71
C THR A 120 11.61 -0.09 11.26
N VAL A 121 11.53 1.16 10.80
CA VAL A 121 10.34 1.77 10.21
C VAL A 121 10.64 2.13 8.76
N GLY A 122 9.65 1.91 7.90
CA GLY A 122 9.65 2.35 6.53
C GLY A 122 8.37 3.08 6.16
N LYS A 123 8.28 3.43 4.88
CA LYS A 123 7.13 4.13 4.31
C LYS A 123 6.74 3.49 3.00
N LEU A 124 5.44 3.31 2.80
CA LEU A 124 4.92 2.88 1.52
C LEU A 124 5.13 3.98 0.47
N THR A 125 5.75 3.62 -0.64
CA THR A 125 5.90 4.46 -1.82
C THR A 125 5.17 3.79 -2.99
N TYR A 126 4.08 4.42 -3.41
CA TYR A 126 3.27 4.02 -4.55
C TYR A 126 2.46 5.22 -5.05
N VAL A 127 2.89 5.82 -6.16
CA VAL A 127 2.24 7.00 -6.73
C VAL A 127 2.03 6.74 -8.21
N LEU A 128 0.77 6.61 -8.63
CA LEU A 128 0.41 6.55 -10.06
C LEU A 128 0.08 7.93 -10.62
N ASN A 129 -0.66 8.72 -9.85
CA ASN A 129 -1.10 10.06 -10.23
C ASN A 129 -1.14 10.96 -8.99
N THR A 130 -0.96 12.26 -9.20
CA THR A 130 -1.07 13.30 -8.17
C THR A 130 -2.16 14.33 -8.47
N GLU A 131 -2.92 14.16 -9.56
CA GLU A 131 -4.06 15.01 -9.88
C GLU A 131 -5.13 14.96 -8.78
N THR A 132 -5.67 16.12 -8.45
CA THR A 132 -6.76 16.30 -7.51
C THR A 132 -8.04 16.64 -8.26
N PHE A 133 -9.16 16.10 -7.80
CA PHE A 133 -10.48 16.45 -8.29
C PHE A 133 -11.27 17.14 -7.17
N GLU A 134 -11.99 18.19 -7.50
CA GLU A 134 -12.97 18.79 -6.58
C GLU A 134 -14.11 17.81 -6.32
N ALA A 135 -14.73 17.93 -5.14
CA ALA A 135 -15.92 17.14 -4.84
C ALA A 135 -16.99 17.40 -5.92
N THR A 136 -17.41 16.35 -6.62
CA THR A 136 -18.46 16.50 -7.63
C THR A 136 -19.76 16.92 -6.94
N PRO A 137 -20.42 18.02 -7.36
CA PRO A 137 -21.76 18.32 -6.89
C PRO A 137 -22.67 17.13 -7.22
N ALA A 138 -23.40 16.61 -6.24
CA ALA A 138 -24.28 15.44 -6.42
C ALA A 138 -25.26 15.62 -7.60
N VAL A 139 -25.69 16.86 -7.84
CA VAL A 139 -26.57 17.25 -8.96
C VAL A 139 -25.87 17.17 -10.32
N ALA A 140 -24.58 17.53 -10.41
CA ALA A 140 -23.82 17.49 -11.66
C ALA A 140 -23.59 16.05 -12.15
N LEU A 141 -23.42 15.09 -11.22
CA LEU A 141 -23.28 13.67 -11.55
C LEU A 141 -24.58 13.08 -12.12
N PHE A 142 -25.72 13.41 -11.50
CA PHE A 142 -27.05 12.97 -11.94
C PHE A 142 -27.41 13.53 -13.32
N LEU A 143 -27.13 14.82 -13.57
CA LEU A 143 -27.40 15.45 -14.86
C LEU A 143 -26.51 14.87 -15.98
N LYS A 144 -25.25 14.56 -15.69
CA LYS A 144 -24.31 13.99 -16.67
C LYS A 144 -24.69 12.55 -17.08
N GLN A 145 -25.12 11.72 -16.13
CA GLN A 145 -25.61 10.37 -16.40
C GLN A 145 -26.89 10.39 -17.25
N SER A 146 -27.80 11.34 -16.97
CA SER A 146 -29.05 11.51 -17.72
C SER A 146 -28.84 11.96 -19.17
N SER A 147 -27.77 12.72 -19.45
CA SER A 147 -27.46 13.17 -20.81
C SER A 147 -26.76 12.11 -21.68
N GLU A 148 -26.08 11.13 -21.09
CA GLU A 148 -25.32 10.10 -21.82
C GLU A 148 -26.19 8.87 -22.18
N GLN A 149 -27.32 8.64 -21.51
CA GLN A 149 -28.29 7.59 -21.87
C GLN A 149 -29.32 8.01 -22.96
N GLY A 150 -29.25 9.24 -23.46
CA GLY A 150 -30.30 9.84 -24.30
C GLY A 150 -30.22 9.61 -25.81
N SER A 151 -29.14 9.03 -26.35
CA SER A 151 -29.05 8.77 -27.80
C SER A 151 -29.56 7.36 -28.13
N LEU A 152 -30.88 7.19 -28.20
CA LEU A 152 -31.47 6.15 -29.03
C LEU A 152 -31.26 6.55 -30.51
N PRO A 153 -30.91 5.62 -31.41
CA PRO A 153 -30.85 5.96 -32.83
C PRO A 153 -32.25 6.36 -33.29
N GLU A 154 -32.37 7.50 -33.95
CA GLU A 154 -33.62 7.88 -34.62
C GLU A 154 -33.92 6.84 -35.69
N ASP A 155 -35.04 6.13 -35.53
CA ASP A 155 -35.59 5.25 -36.56
C ASP A 155 -35.89 6.09 -37.80
N GLY A 156 -35.14 5.84 -38.86
CA GLY A 156 -35.36 6.45 -40.15
C GLY A 156 -36.71 6.02 -40.73
N ASP A 157 -37.63 6.98 -40.84
CA ASP A 157 -38.82 6.87 -41.66
C ASP A 157 -38.44 6.53 -43.11
N ALA A 158 -38.93 5.39 -43.60
CA ALA A 158 -38.98 5.07 -45.02
C ALA A 158 -40.41 4.65 -45.38
N HIS A 159 -41.15 5.63 -45.90
CA HIS A 159 -42.41 5.46 -46.61
C HIS A 159 -42.33 4.41 -47.73
N GLY A 160 -43.40 3.62 -47.86
CA GLY A 160 -43.72 2.76 -49.00
C GLY A 160 -45.18 2.34 -48.95
#